data_AF-A0A836VZQ4-F1
#
_entry.id   AF-A0A836VZQ4-F1
#
_cell.length_a   1.000
_cell.length_b   1.000
_cell.length_c   1.000
_cell.angle_alpha   90.00
_cell.angle_beta   90.00
_cell.angle_gamma   90.00
#
_symmetry.space_group_name_H-M   'P 1'
#
loop_
_entity.id
_entity.type
_entity.pdbx_description
1 polymer ?
#
loop_
_entity_poly.entity_id
_entity_poly.type
_entity_poly.pdbx_seq_one_letter_code
_entity_poly.pdbx_strand_id
1 'polypeptide(L)'
;ARNAADTLIYTSEKTLREHGEKIPPAVRSEVEEKLRALRETREKKADDIAALKSATEALAQAAQKMGQALYRTGAAGQEQEDKTASQTGKGETVEGEAREGGAKEEKENNP
;
A
#
# COMPACT_ATOMS: atom_id res chain seq x y z
N ALA A 1 2.46 -13.03 -11.20
CA ALA A 1 2.19 -13.55 -9.84
C ALA A 1 3.50 -13.87 -9.13
N ARG A 2 4.29 -14.87 -9.58
CA ARG A 2 5.59 -15.22 -8.96
C ARG A 2 6.56 -14.04 -8.83
N ASN A 3 6.87 -13.35 -9.94
CA ASN A 3 7.80 -12.21 -9.91
C ASN A 3 7.33 -11.09 -8.97
N ALA A 4 6.01 -10.80 -8.96
CA ALA A 4 5.45 -9.80 -8.07
C ALA A 4 5.51 -10.23 -6.59
N ALA A 5 5.26 -11.51 -6.30
CA ALA A 5 5.42 -12.08 -4.97
C ALA A 5 6.87 -11.98 -4.49
N ASP A 6 7.84 -12.30 -5.36
CA ASP A 6 9.28 -12.20 -5.07
C ASP A 6 9.71 -10.79 -4.72
N THR A 7 9.33 -9.83 -5.56
CA THR A 7 9.62 -8.42 -5.30
C THR A 7 9.01 -7.99 -3.98
N LEU A 8 7.74 -8.31 -3.73
CA LEU A 8 7.04 -7.90 -2.52
C LEU A 8 7.59 -8.55 -1.24
N ILE A 9 7.99 -9.83 -1.29
CA ILE A 9 8.68 -10.50 -0.19
C ILE A 9 9.97 -9.76 0.13
N TYR A 10 10.81 -9.53 -0.89
CA TYR A 10 12.12 -8.93 -0.70
C TYR A 10 12.03 -7.50 -0.12
N THR A 11 11.18 -6.65 -0.70
CA THR A 11 11.01 -5.28 -0.24
C THR A 11 10.45 -5.24 1.18
N SER A 12 9.43 -6.06 1.47
CA SER A 12 8.84 -6.12 2.82
C SER A 12 9.85 -6.56 3.88
N GLU A 13 10.67 -7.56 3.59
CA GLU A 13 11.74 -7.98 4.51
C GLU A 13 12.78 -6.90 4.70
N LYS A 14 13.17 -6.20 3.63
CA LYS A 14 14.13 -5.11 3.72
C LYS A 14 13.59 -4.00 4.62
N THR A 15 12.35 -3.56 4.39
CA THR A 15 11.69 -2.54 5.22
C THR A 15 11.57 -2.97 6.68
N LEU A 16 11.23 -4.23 6.96
CA LEU A 16 11.18 -4.74 8.34
C LEU A 16 12.56 -4.78 9.00
N ARG A 17 13.62 -5.09 8.25
CA ARG A 17 15.00 -5.05 8.78
C ARG A 17 15.47 -3.63 9.07
N GLU A 18 15.20 -2.70 8.16
CA GLU A 18 15.72 -1.32 8.25
C GLU A 18 14.87 -0.40 9.13
N HIS A 19 13.56 -0.65 9.19
CA HIS A 19 12.61 0.21 9.87
C HIS A 19 11.63 -0.53 10.79
N GLY A 20 11.84 -1.84 11.00
CA GLY A 20 11.02 -2.67 11.88
C GLY A 20 10.72 -2.00 13.20
N GLU A 21 11.75 -1.47 13.87
CA GLU A 21 11.65 -0.81 15.17
C GLU A 21 10.73 0.40 15.19
N LYS A 22 10.59 1.12 14.07
CA LYS A 22 9.72 2.30 13.92
C LYS A 22 8.27 1.94 13.57
N ILE A 23 8.00 0.67 13.29
CA ILE A 23 6.68 0.15 12.95
C ILE A 23 6.01 -0.39 14.23
N PRO A 24 4.71 -0.08 14.46
CA PRO A 24 3.95 -0.64 15.56
C PRO A 24 4.02 -2.19 15.59
N PRO A 25 4.17 -2.82 16.76
CA PRO A 25 4.36 -4.27 16.87
C PRO A 25 3.21 -5.06 16.24
N ALA A 26 1.97 -4.59 16.36
CA ALA A 26 0.81 -5.21 15.74
C ALA A 26 0.92 -5.26 14.20
N VAL A 27 1.36 -4.15 13.58
CA VAL A 27 1.55 -4.08 12.12
C VAL A 27 2.76 -4.92 11.70
N ARG A 28 3.84 -4.89 12.48
CA ARG A 28 5.05 -5.69 12.24
C ARG A 28 4.70 -7.19 12.19
N SER A 29 4.01 -7.69 13.22
CA SER A 29 3.61 -9.10 13.30
C SER A 29 2.64 -9.48 12.17
N GLU A 30 1.71 -8.59 11.79
CA GLU A 30 0.82 -8.83 10.65
C GLU A 30 1.62 -9.00 9.35
N VAL A 31 2.58 -8.13 9.07
CA VAL A 31 3.43 -8.22 7.87
C VAL A 31 4.28 -9.48 7.91
N GLU A 32 4.92 -9.81 9.04
CA GLU A 32 5.74 -11.02 9.19
C GLU A 32 4.94 -12.30 8.91
N GLU A 33 3.71 -12.38 9.42
CA GLU A 33 2.81 -13.52 9.17
C GLU A 33 2.49 -13.65 7.68
N LYS A 34 2.06 -12.56 7.04
CA LYS A 34 1.70 -12.58 5.60
C LYS A 34 2.90 -12.84 4.71
N LEU A 35 4.08 -12.35 5.10
CA LEU A 35 5.33 -12.56 4.39
C LEU A 35 5.72 -14.03 4.43
N ARG A 36 5.64 -14.66 5.60
CA ARG A 36 5.85 -16.11 5.75
C ARG A 36 4.85 -16.91 4.93
N ALA A 37 3.57 -16.53 4.96
CA ALA A 37 2.52 -17.21 4.19
C ALA A 37 2.74 -17.11 2.67
N LEU A 38 3.14 -15.94 2.17
CA LEU A 38 3.45 -15.75 0.75
C LEU A 38 4.70 -16.52 0.32
N ARG A 39 5.77 -16.51 1.14
CA ARG A 39 6.97 -17.34 0.91
C ARG A 39 6.61 -18.81 0.80
N GLU A 40 5.88 -19.32 1.79
CA GLU A 40 5.47 -20.72 1.83
C GLU A 40 4.57 -21.09 0.64
N THR A 41 3.65 -20.22 0.25
CA THR A 41 2.80 -20.41 -0.93
C THR A 41 3.63 -20.41 -2.21
N ARG A 42 4.60 -19.51 -2.33
CA ARG A 42 5.50 -19.46 -3.48
C ARG A 42 6.37 -20.71 -3.59
N GLU A 43 6.85 -21.25 -2.48
CA GLU A 43 7.71 -22.44 -2.48
C GLU A 43 6.91 -23.72 -2.70
N LYS A 44 5.76 -23.88 -2.04
CA LYS A 44 4.99 -25.13 -2.04
C LYS A 44 3.90 -25.20 -3.10
N LYS A 45 3.41 -24.05 -3.54
CA LYS A 45 2.26 -23.92 -4.46
C LYS A 45 2.58 -22.94 -5.57
N ALA A 46 3.81 -23.00 -6.07
CA ALA A 46 4.29 -22.08 -7.08
C ALA A 46 3.38 -22.05 -8.33
N ASP A 47 2.80 -23.19 -8.71
CA ASP A 47 1.94 -23.35 -9.89
C ASP A 47 0.48 -22.92 -9.63
N ASP A 48 0.11 -22.70 -8.37
CA ASP A 48 -1.21 -22.20 -7.99
C ASP A 48 -1.24 -20.66 -8.04
N ILE A 49 -1.52 -20.15 -9.23
CA ILE A 49 -1.56 -18.71 -9.52
C ILE A 49 -2.62 -17.99 -8.67
N ALA A 50 -3.74 -18.66 -8.34
CA ALA A 50 -4.80 -18.07 -7.53
C ALA A 50 -4.34 -17.91 -6.07
N ALA A 51 -3.75 -18.95 -5.48
CA ALA A 51 -3.18 -18.89 -4.14
C ALA A 51 -2.05 -17.85 -4.05
N LEU A 52 -1.15 -17.81 -5.05
CA LEU A 52 -0.09 -16.81 -5.12
C LEU A 52 -0.63 -15.38 -5.18
N LYS A 53 -1.65 -15.11 -6.02
CA LYS A 53 -2.27 -13.79 -6.10
C LYS A 53 -2.89 -13.38 -4.78
N SER A 54 -3.70 -14.25 -4.18
CA SER A 54 -4.36 -13.97 -2.91
C SER A 54 -3.36 -13.69 -1.78
N ALA A 55 -2.28 -14.48 -1.67
CA ALA A 55 -1.24 -14.25 -0.69
C ALA A 55 -0.42 -12.97 -0.98
N THR A 56 -0.23 -12.63 -2.26
CA THR A 56 0.43 -11.37 -2.67
C THR A 56 -0.42 -10.17 -2.27
N GLU A 57 -1.72 -10.21 -2.53
CA GLU A 57 -2.67 -9.15 -2.15
C GLU A 57 -2.75 -8.98 -0.63
N ALA A 58 -2.76 -10.08 0.12
CA ALA A 58 -2.75 -10.04 1.58
C ALA A 58 -1.47 -9.38 2.13
N LEU A 59 -0.30 -9.72 1.60
CA LEU A 59 0.95 -9.06 1.99
C LEU A 59 0.96 -7.58 1.55
N ALA A 60 0.42 -7.27 0.37
CA ALA A 60 0.38 -5.90 -0.13
C ALA A 60 -0.44 -4.98 0.78
N GLN A 61 -1.59 -5.44 1.26
CA GLN A 61 -2.41 -4.70 2.23
C GLN A 61 -1.67 -4.46 3.55
N ALA A 62 -0.96 -5.47 4.06
CA ALA A 62 -0.15 -5.32 5.27
C ALA A 62 1.03 -4.35 5.03
N ALA A 63 1.68 -4.43 3.86
CA ALA A 63 2.77 -3.54 3.47
C ALA A 63 2.31 -2.08 3.32
N GLN A 64 1.07 -1.82 2.88
CA GLN A 64 0.50 -0.48 2.87
C GLN A 64 0.35 0.09 4.29
N LYS A 65 -0.15 -0.70 5.25
CA LYS A 65 -0.23 -0.30 6.67
C LYS A 65 1.17 0.00 7.24
N MET A 66 2.16 -0.82 6.87
CA MET A 66 3.56 -0.59 7.23
C MET A 66 4.09 0.73 6.66
N GLY A 67 3.86 1.00 5.37
CA GLY A 67 4.25 2.27 4.74
C GLY A 67 3.58 3.48 5.40
N GLN A 68 2.29 3.38 5.74
CA GLN A 68 1.58 4.43 6.49
C GLN A 68 2.16 4.64 7.89
N ALA A 69 2.50 3.56 8.59
CA ALA A 69 3.12 3.64 9.91
C ALA A 69 4.48 4.34 9.84
N LEU A 70 5.30 4.00 8.85
CA LEU A 70 6.60 4.62 8.60
C LEU A 70 6.50 6.08 8.19
N TYR A 71 5.52 6.44 7.36
CA TYR A 71 5.28 7.83 6.98
C TYR A 71 4.89 8.69 8.20
N ARG A 72 4.08 8.12 9.11
CA ARG A 72 3.71 8.76 10.37
C ARG A 72 4.89 8.96 11.33
N THR A 73 5.85 8.02 11.37
CA THR A 73 7.11 8.20 12.11
C THR A 73 8.15 9.05 11.36
N GLY A 74 8.02 9.19 10.04
CA GLY A 74 8.96 9.85 9.13
C GLY A 74 8.68 11.31 8.78
N ALA A 75 7.57 11.91 9.24
CA ALA A 75 7.33 13.36 9.11
C ALA A 75 8.40 14.24 9.82
N ALA A 76 9.38 13.61 10.49
CA ALA A 76 10.55 14.25 11.08
C ALA A 76 11.91 13.88 10.42
N GLY A 77 11.96 13.22 9.25
CA GLY A 77 13.25 12.89 8.64
C GLY A 77 13.20 12.27 7.26
N GLN A 78 13.45 13.13 6.25
CA GLN A 78 14.02 12.89 4.92
C GLN A 78 13.79 11.53 4.22
N GLU A 79 12.98 11.59 3.16
CA GLU A 79 13.30 11.15 1.79
C GLU A 79 14.44 10.11 1.62
N GLN A 80 14.09 8.83 1.41
CA GLN A 80 14.63 8.05 0.29
C GLN A 80 13.90 6.71 0.08
N GLU A 81 13.59 6.46 -1.20
CA GLU A 81 13.43 5.16 -1.87
C GLU A 81 12.36 4.17 -1.36
N ASP A 82 11.15 4.28 -1.89
CA ASP A 82 10.62 3.22 -2.78
C ASP A 82 9.43 3.77 -3.61
N LYS A 83 9.72 4.21 -4.82
CA LYS A 83 8.71 4.48 -5.86
C LYS A 83 8.27 3.16 -6.53
N THR A 84 7.97 2.12 -5.75
CA THR A 84 7.48 0.83 -6.28
C THR A 84 6.19 0.40 -5.58
N ALA A 85 5.25 1.33 -5.41
CA ALA A 85 3.87 1.00 -5.02
C ALA A 85 2.81 1.73 -5.87
N SER A 86 3.19 2.30 -7.02
CA SER A 86 2.24 2.81 -8.02
C SER A 86 2.26 1.91 -9.26
N GLN A 87 1.73 0.68 -9.11
CA GLN A 87 1.17 -0.14 -10.20
C GLN A 87 0.68 -1.46 -9.63
N THR A 88 -0.50 -1.47 -9.00
CA THR A 88 -1.52 -2.53 -9.06
C THR A 88 -2.74 -2.01 -8.32
N GLY A 89 -3.77 -1.60 -9.06
CA GLY A 89 -5.01 -1.08 -8.48
C GLY A 89 -5.67 0.04 -9.28
N LYS A 90 -5.67 -0.02 -10.62
CA LYS A 90 -6.65 0.74 -11.40
C LYS A 90 -7.95 -0.08 -11.42
N GLY A 91 -8.64 -0.07 -10.28
CA GLY A 91 -10.02 -0.51 -10.12
C GLY A 91 -10.83 0.72 -9.68
N GLU A 92 -11.87 1.02 -10.44
CA GLU A 92 -12.80 2.16 -10.33
C GLU A 92 -13.01 2.76 -8.93
N THR A 93 -12.79 4.08 -8.84
CA THR A 93 -13.69 4.99 -8.14
C THR A 93 -13.97 6.17 -9.05
N VAL A 94 -15.11 6.11 -9.74
CA VAL A 94 -15.80 7.28 -10.25
C VAL A 94 -16.36 8.00 -9.03
N GLU A 95 -15.85 9.19 -8.71
CA GLU A 95 -16.61 10.30 -8.14
C GLU A 95 -15.68 11.50 -8.00
N GLY A 96 -15.73 12.36 -9.02
CA GLY A 96 -15.14 13.68 -9.01
C GLY A 96 -16.20 14.65 -9.49
N GLU A 97 -17.26 14.82 -8.71
CA GLU A 97 -18.21 15.92 -8.88
C GLU A 97 -17.46 17.21 -8.55
N ALA A 98 -16.88 17.83 -9.59
CA ALA A 98 -16.27 19.14 -9.51
C ALA A 98 -17.35 20.19 -9.24
N ARG A 99 -17.52 20.58 -7.97
CA ARG A 99 -18.14 21.85 -7.62
C ARG A 99 -17.03 22.81 -7.23
N GLU A 100 -16.45 23.41 -8.26
CA GLU A 100 -15.48 24.49 -8.12
C GLU A 100 -16.23 25.81 -8.03
N GLY A 101 -15.96 26.54 -6.93
CA GLY A 101 -15.62 27.96 -6.96
C GLY A 101 -16.68 28.95 -7.46
N GLY A 102 -17.20 29.73 -6.51
CA GLY A 102 -18.03 30.90 -6.81
C GLY A 102 -17.27 32.05 -7.45
N ALA A 103 -18.02 33.04 -7.95
CA ALA A 103 -18.01 34.42 -7.44
C ALA A 103 -18.86 35.36 -8.32
N LYS A 104 -19.39 36.41 -7.66
CA LYS A 104 -19.90 37.71 -8.17
C LYS A 104 -21.37 37.72 -8.61
N GLU A 105 -22.27 38.29 -7.79
CA GLU A 105 -22.65 39.73 -7.78
C GLU A 105 -23.08 40.24 -9.15
N GLU A 106 -24.39 40.43 -9.37
CA GLU A 106 -24.97 41.75 -9.59
C GLU A 106 -26.51 41.71 -9.60
N LYS A 107 -27.08 42.57 -8.74
CA LYS A 107 -28.26 43.43 -8.93
C LYS A 107 -29.33 43.06 -9.97
N GLU A 108 -30.59 43.09 -9.51
CA GLU A 108 -31.62 44.07 -9.90
C GLU A 108 -33.01 43.47 -10.20
N ASN A 109 -34.01 44.07 -9.53
CA ASN A 109 -35.43 44.19 -9.86
C ASN A 109 -36.40 42.98 -9.75
N ASN A 110 -37.03 42.96 -8.57
CA ASN A 110 -38.49 42.80 -8.39
C ASN A 110 -39.21 44.00 -9.04
N PRO A 111 -40.35 43.82 -9.74
CA PRO A 111 -41.63 43.62 -9.04
C PRO A 111 -42.44 42.39 -9.47
#